data_AF-A0A1C5WQI1-F1
#
_entry.id   AF-A0A1C5WQI1-F1
#
_cell.length_a   1.000
_cell.length_b   1.000
_cell.length_c   1.000
_cell.angle_alpha   90.00
_cell.angle_beta   90.00
_cell.angle_gamma   90.00
#
_symmetry.space_group_name_H-M   'P 1'
#
loop_
_entity.id
_entity.type
_entity.pdbx_description
1 polymer ?
#
loop_
_entity_poly.entity_id
_entity_poly.type
_entity_poly.pdbx_seq_one_letter_code
_entity_poly.pdbx_strand_id
1 'polypeptide(L)'
;MKAKYIWAWIGVLVPVVGICLFPVWQKLFLWIGSDVLPPCFFYQATGIPCPGCGMTRSVLSLLHGDIFSSLRYNVAPLMLLTVGGLFWIELVAFLMHRPVKLVPRGSWFIYTLIGIFFLIAVLRLFVPGMQI
;
A
#
# COMPACT_ATOMS: atom_id res chain seq x y z
N MET A 1 -29.22 -15.59 -4.57
CA MET A 1 -28.28 -14.48 -4.88
C MET A 1 -27.22 -15.00 -5.84
N LYS A 2 -26.97 -14.33 -6.98
CA LYS A 2 -25.97 -14.81 -7.96
C LYS A 2 -24.57 -14.84 -7.30
N ALA A 3 -23.76 -15.87 -7.53
CA ALA A 3 -22.43 -16.05 -6.92
C ALA A 3 -21.52 -14.80 -6.99
N LYS A 4 -21.66 -13.99 -8.05
CA LYS A 4 -20.99 -12.68 -8.20
C LYS A 4 -21.23 -11.69 -7.05
N TYR A 5 -22.40 -11.72 -6.40
CA TYR A 5 -22.71 -10.85 -5.27
C TYR A 5 -22.05 -11.33 -3.98
N ILE A 6 -21.84 -12.64 -3.82
CA ILE A 6 -21.16 -13.20 -2.64
C ILE A 6 -19.71 -12.70 -2.60
N TRP A 7 -19.00 -12.78 -3.73
CA TRP A 7 -17.63 -12.27 -3.84
C TRP A 7 -17.53 -10.75 -3.66
N ALA A 8 -18.52 -10.00 -4.15
CA ALA A 8 -18.58 -8.56 -3.95
C ALA A 8 -18.80 -8.19 -2.47
N TRP A 9 -19.67 -8.92 -1.76
CA TRP A 9 -19.87 -8.75 -0.32
C TRP A 9 -18.61 -9.11 0.49
N ILE A 10 -17.90 -10.19 0.13
CA ILE A 10 -16.62 -10.53 0.75
C ILE A 10 -15.60 -9.41 0.54
N GLY A 11 -15.49 -8.88 -0.68
CA GLY A 11 -14.60 -7.77 -1.01
C GLY A 11 -14.91 -6.45 -0.29
N VAL A 12 -16.15 -6.27 0.19
CA VAL A 12 -16.54 -5.10 1.01
C VAL A 12 -16.37 -5.37 2.51
N LEU A 13 -16.81 -6.53 3.00
CA LEU A 13 -16.77 -6.86 4.42
C LEU A 13 -15.33 -6.97 4.96
N VAL A 14 -14.40 -7.51 4.18
CA VAL A 14 -13.00 -7.67 4.62
C VAL A 14 -12.34 -6.33 4.96
N PRO A 15 -12.37 -5.31 4.07
CA PRO A 15 -11.87 -3.98 4.41
C PRO A 15 -12.63 -3.29 5.55
N VAL A 16 -13.96 -3.44 5.64
CA VAL A 16 -14.74 -2.86 6.75
C VAL A 16 -14.29 -3.44 8.09
N VAL A 17 -14.16 -4.77 8.19
CA VAL A 17 -13.66 -5.43 9.39
C VAL A 17 -12.24 -4.98 9.71
N GLY A 18 -11.38 -4.85 8.68
CA GLY A 18 -10.03 -4.29 8.83
C GLY A 18 -10.02 -2.87 9.40
N ILE A 19 -10.91 -1.99 8.92
CA ILE A 19 -11.07 -0.61 9.40
C ILE A 19 -11.61 -0.59 10.84
N CYS A 20 -12.61 -1.40 11.16
CA CYS A 20 -13.17 -1.49 12.52
C CYS A 20 -12.13 -1.96 13.54
N LEU A 21 -11.27 -2.89 13.13
CA LEU A 21 -10.18 -3.40 13.97
C LEU A 21 -8.91 -2.55 13.88
N PHE A 22 -8.90 -1.49 13.06
CA PHE A 22 -7.70 -0.70 12.77
C PHE A 22 -6.95 -0.22 14.02
N PRO A 23 -7.58 0.27 15.11
CA PRO A 23 -6.83 0.70 16.30
C PRO A 23 -6.06 -0.44 16.98
N VAL A 24 -6.63 -1.65 16.93
CA VAL A 24 -6.01 -2.87 17.46
C VAL A 24 -4.84 -3.30 16.56
N TRP A 25 -5.08 -3.34 15.24
CA TRP A 25 -4.05 -3.66 14.26
C TRP A 25 -2.92 -2.65 14.26
N GLN A 26 -3.22 -1.36 14.32
CA GLN A 26 -2.24 -0.27 14.33
C GLN A 26 -1.30 -0.42 15.52
N LYS A 27 -1.81 -0.58 16.74
CA LYS A 27 -0.97 -0.78 17.93
C LYS A 27 -0.11 -2.04 17.81
N LEU A 28 -0.69 -3.14 17.33
CA LEU A 28 0.05 -4.40 17.13
C LEU A 28 1.16 -4.23 16.08
N PHE A 29 0.87 -3.58 14.96
CA PHE A 29 1.80 -3.39 13.85
C PHE A 29 2.92 -2.40 14.20
N LEU A 30 2.61 -1.37 15.00
CA LEU A 30 3.61 -0.44 15.52
C LEU A 30 4.54 -1.15 16.51
N TRP A 31 4.01 -1.98 17.42
CA TRP A 31 4.81 -2.75 18.37
C TRP A 31 5.74 -3.76 17.67
N ILE A 32 5.23 -4.50 16.68
CA ILE A 32 6.07 -5.38 15.84
C ILE A 32 7.07 -4.55 15.02
N GLY A 33 6.60 -3.40 14.50
CA GLY A 33 7.33 -2.44 13.67
C GLY A 33 8.60 -1.87 14.30
N SER A 34 8.51 -1.45 15.56
CA SER A 34 9.58 -0.77 16.30
C SER A 34 10.61 -1.75 16.85
N ASP A 35 10.16 -2.88 17.40
CA ASP A 35 11.00 -3.72 18.26
C ASP A 35 11.36 -5.08 17.65
N VAL A 36 10.65 -5.51 16.60
CA VAL A 36 10.76 -6.89 16.06
C VAL A 36 11.30 -6.93 14.63
N LEU A 37 11.31 -5.81 13.88
CA LEU A 37 11.81 -5.86 12.50
C LEU A 37 13.32 -6.08 12.50
N PRO A 38 13.80 -7.22 11.98
CA PRO A 38 15.22 -7.48 11.91
C PRO A 38 15.89 -6.47 10.98
N PRO A 39 17.16 -6.13 11.22
CA PRO A 39 17.91 -5.30 10.30
C PRO A 39 17.92 -5.94 8.91
N CYS A 40 17.82 -5.09 7.88
CA CYS A 40 17.72 -5.48 6.48
C CYS A 40 18.96 -6.32 6.09
N PHE A 41 18.86 -7.65 6.02
CA PHE A 41 19.99 -8.55 5.71
C PHE A 41 20.69 -8.18 4.39
N PHE A 42 19.89 -7.76 3.40
CA PHE A 42 20.41 -7.29 2.12
C PHE A 42 21.31 -6.06 2.26
N TYR A 43 20.93 -5.10 3.11
CA TYR A 43 21.75 -3.93 3.41
C TYR A 43 23.01 -4.32 4.16
N GLN A 44 22.94 -5.28 5.09
CA GLN A 44 24.13 -5.78 5.79
C GLN A 44 25.11 -6.49 4.85
N ALA A 45 24.60 -7.24 3.88
CA ALA A 45 25.43 -7.99 2.94
C ALA A 45 26.01 -7.12 1.80
N THR A 46 25.27 -6.11 1.33
CA THR A 46 25.64 -5.35 0.13
C THR A 46 25.94 -3.87 0.37
N GLY A 47 25.58 -3.33 1.54
CA GLY A 47 25.62 -1.89 1.83
C GLY A 47 24.54 -1.08 1.09
N ILE A 48 23.66 -1.74 0.32
CA ILE A 48 22.62 -1.08 -0.49
C ILE A 48 21.25 -1.45 0.10
N PRO A 49 20.37 -0.47 0.43
CA PRO A 49 19.06 -0.79 0.99
C PRO A 49 18.18 -1.39 -0.11
N CYS A 50 17.49 -2.47 0.23
CA CYS A 50 16.56 -3.08 -0.72
C CYS A 50 15.30 -2.19 -0.88
N PRO A 51 14.58 -2.27 -2.02
CA PRO A 51 13.37 -1.49 -2.24
C PRO A 51 12.28 -1.76 -1.19
N GLY A 52 12.31 -2.94 -0.55
CA GLY A 52 11.40 -3.32 0.53
C GLY A 52 11.63 -2.52 1.82
N CYS A 53 12.88 -2.27 2.20
CA CYS A 53 13.20 -1.62 3.49
C CYS A 53 12.66 -0.18 3.56
N GLY A 54 12.64 0.56 2.43
CA GLY A 54 11.98 1.87 2.35
C GLY A 54 10.44 1.82 2.32
N MET A 55 9.86 0.75 1.75
CA MET A 55 8.41 0.53 1.76
C MET A 55 7.89 0.31 3.18
N THR A 56 8.62 -0.47 3.99
CA THR A 56 8.25 -0.74 5.38
C THR A 56 8.31 0.52 6.25
N ARG A 57 9.35 1.35 6.12
CA ARG A 57 9.43 2.65 6.82
C ARG A 57 8.32 3.62 6.40
N SER A 58 7.95 3.61 5.13
CA SER A 58 6.84 4.42 4.63
C SER A 58 5.50 3.98 5.23
N VAL A 59 5.23 2.67 5.29
CA VAL A 59 4.04 2.12 5.97
C VAL A 59 4.04 2.47 7.46
N LEU A 60 5.18 2.31 8.13
CA LEU A 60 5.30 2.66 9.54
C LEU A 60 5.01 4.15 9.78
N SER A 61 5.50 5.04 8.90
CA SER A 61 5.22 6.48 8.98
C SER A 61 3.73 6.78 8.76
N LEU A 62 3.08 6.12 7.79
CA LEU A 62 1.62 6.22 7.61
C LEU A 62 0.85 5.77 8.86
N LEU A 63 1.29 4.70 9.51
CA LEU A 63 0.66 4.21 10.74
C LEU A 63 0.85 5.16 11.93
N HIS A 64 1.90 5.98 11.93
CA HIS A 64 2.07 7.08 12.89
C HIS A 64 1.30 8.35 12.48
N GLY A 65 0.69 8.37 11.30
CA GLY A 65 -0.01 9.54 10.76
C GLY A 65 0.90 10.54 10.03
N ASP A 66 2.19 10.23 9.85
CA ASP A 66 3.14 11.09 9.14
C ASP A 66 3.19 10.78 7.64
N ILE A 67 2.32 11.47 6.91
CA ILE A 67 2.19 11.35 5.45
C ILE A 67 3.44 11.90 4.73
N PHE A 68 4.04 12.98 5.25
CA PHE A 68 5.19 13.61 4.59
C PHE A 68 6.43 12.72 4.68
N SER A 69 6.70 12.16 5.86
CA SER A 69 7.79 11.20 6.03
C SER A 69 7.51 9.91 5.27
N SER A 70 6.26 9.44 5.19
CA SER A 70 5.89 8.31 4.34
C SER A 70 6.28 8.52 2.87
N LEU A 71 5.93 9.68 2.31
CA LEU A 71 6.27 10.02 0.92
C LEU A 71 7.77 10.12 0.68
N ARG A 72 8.52 10.67 1.64
CA ARG A 72 9.99 10.68 1.61
C ARG A 72 10.53 9.25 1.58
N TYR A 73 10.01 8.38 2.44
CA TYR A 73 10.46 7.00 2.52
C TYR A 73 10.07 6.15 1.33
N ASN A 74 8.85 6.24 0.81
CA ASN A 74 8.36 5.59 -0.41
C ASN A 74 6.96 6.09 -0.77
N VAL A 75 6.74 6.49 -2.02
CA VAL A 75 5.42 6.92 -2.51
C VAL A 75 4.49 5.71 -2.78
N ALA A 76 5.04 4.52 -3.03
CA ALA A 76 4.28 3.35 -3.43
C ALA A 76 3.18 2.92 -2.43
N PRO A 77 3.41 2.88 -1.10
CA PRO A 77 2.36 2.56 -0.14
C PRO A 77 1.15 3.49 -0.22
N LEU A 78 1.37 4.80 -0.32
CA LEU A 78 0.28 5.78 -0.42
C LEU A 78 -0.44 5.65 -1.77
N MET A 79 0.29 5.42 -2.86
CA MET A 79 -0.29 5.19 -4.19
C MET A 79 -1.17 3.92 -4.21
N LEU A 80 -0.72 2.83 -3.59
CA LEU A 80 -1.50 1.60 -3.48
C LEU A 80 -2.74 1.79 -2.61
N LEU A 81 -2.63 2.51 -1.49
CA LEU A 81 -3.75 2.83 -0.61
C LEU A 81 -4.83 3.63 -1.34
N THR A 82 -4.44 4.65 -2.10
CA THR A 82 -5.36 5.52 -2.85
C THR A 82 -6.04 4.77 -3.99
N VAL A 83 -5.29 4.06 -4.84
CA VAL A 83 -5.86 3.27 -5.95
C VAL A 83 -6.76 2.14 -5.42
N GLY A 84 -6.33 1.43 -4.37
CA GLY A 84 -7.11 0.40 -3.71
C GLY A 84 -8.41 0.94 -3.11
N GLY A 85 -8.35 2.13 -2.48
CA GLY A 85 -9.53 2.82 -1.96
C GLY A 85 -10.53 3.20 -3.06
N LEU A 86 -10.06 3.68 -4.21
CA LEU A 86 -10.93 3.97 -5.35
C LEU A 86 -11.63 2.72 -5.90
N PHE A 87 -10.90 1.60 -6.05
CA PHE A 87 -11.51 0.32 -6.42
C PHE A 87 -12.56 -0.15 -5.40
N TRP A 88 -12.28 0.06 -4.11
CA TRP A 88 -13.22 -0.29 -3.06
C TRP A 88 -14.49 0.55 -3.11
N ILE A 89 -14.38 1.86 -3.38
CA ILE A 89 -15.53 2.75 -3.59
C ILE A 89 -16.36 2.29 -4.80
N GLU A 90 -15.74 1.94 -5.91
CA GLU A 90 -16.46 1.39 -7.08
C GLU A 90 -17.22 0.11 -6.72
N LEU A 91 -16.61 -0.78 -5.92
CA LEU A 91 -17.23 -2.03 -5.50
C LEU A 91 -18.44 -1.78 -4.60
N VAL A 92 -18.32 -0.86 -3.63
CA VAL A 92 -19.44 -0.45 -2.77
C VAL A 92 -20.55 0.18 -3.61
N ALA A 93 -20.21 1.07 -4.53
CA ALA A 93 -21.18 1.71 -5.41
C ALA A 93 -21.90 0.71 -6.33
N PHE A 94 -21.19 -0.33 -6.80
CA PHE A 94 -21.79 -1.45 -7.52
C PHE A 94 -22.80 -2.23 -6.66
N LEU A 95 -22.47 -2.52 -5.40
CA LEU A 95 -23.42 -3.15 -4.46
C LEU A 95 -24.63 -2.28 -4.18
N MET A 96 -24.44 -0.95 -4.07
CA MET A 96 -25.50 0.05 -3.87
C MET A 96 -26.34 0.33 -5.13
N HIS A 97 -26.14 -0.44 -6.22
CA HIS A 97 -26.85 -0.30 -7.49
C HIS A 97 -26.66 1.09 -8.14
N ARG A 98 -25.54 1.76 -7.84
CA ARG A 98 -25.14 3.06 -8.38
C ARG A 98 -23.71 2.95 -8.94
N PRO A 99 -23.48 2.18 -10.02
CA PRO A 99 -22.13 1.88 -10.48
C PRO A 99 -21.42 3.17 -10.93
N VAL A 100 -20.32 3.51 -10.26
CA VAL A 100 -19.39 4.56 -10.68
C VAL A 100 -18.12 3.93 -11.25
N LYS A 101 -17.48 4.61 -12.19
CA LYS A 101 -16.17 4.25 -12.73
C LYS A 101 -15.19 5.36 -12.38
N LEU A 102 -14.42 5.14 -11.33
CA LEU A 102 -13.37 6.03 -10.83
C LEU A 102 -11.99 5.62 -11.38
N VAL A 103 -11.75 4.32 -11.54
CA VAL A 103 -10.45 3.79 -11.96
C VAL A 103 -10.48 3.41 -13.44
N PRO A 104 -9.56 3.95 -14.26
CA PRO A 104 -9.42 3.54 -15.65
C PRO A 104 -8.97 2.07 -15.75
N ARG A 105 -9.76 1.27 -16.48
CA ARG A 105 -9.53 -0.19 -16.66
C ARG A 105 -8.72 -0.52 -17.91
N GLY A 106 -8.09 0.48 -18.52
CA GLY A 106 -7.19 0.26 -19.65
C GLY A 106 -5.93 -0.45 -19.17
N SER A 107 -5.43 -1.41 -19.95
CA SER A 107 -4.18 -2.10 -19.68
C SER A 107 -3.01 -1.11 -19.51
N TRP A 108 -3.03 0.01 -20.23
CA TRP A 108 -2.08 1.12 -20.09
C TRP A 108 -1.98 1.66 -18.66
N PHE A 109 -3.09 1.72 -17.90
CA PHE A 109 -3.09 2.21 -16.53
C PHE A 109 -2.35 1.26 -15.58
N ILE A 110 -2.55 -0.05 -15.76
CA ILE A 110 -1.84 -1.07 -14.99
C ILE A 110 -0.36 -1.08 -15.35
N TYR A 111 -0.03 -1.01 -16.65
CA TYR A 111 1.38 -0.96 -17.09
C TYR A 111 2.09 0.31 -16.64
N THR A 112 1.40 1.46 -16.59
CA THR A 112 1.99 2.70 -16.05
C THR A 112 2.20 2.61 -14.55
N LEU A 113 1.26 2.06 -13.78
CA LEU A 113 1.42 1.80 -12.34
C LEU A 113 2.60 0.87 -12.04
N ILE A 114 2.66 -0.27 -12.74
CA ILE A 114 3.76 -1.23 -12.62
C ILE A 114 5.07 -0.59 -13.05
N GLY A 115 5.06 0.15 -14.17
CA GLY A 115 6.20 0.88 -14.70
C GLY A 115 6.72 1.91 -13.69
N ILE A 116 5.85 2.71 -13.07
CA ILE A 116 6.22 3.68 -12.02
C ILE A 116 6.80 2.96 -10.80
N PHE A 117 6.20 1.85 -10.36
CA PHE A 117 6.72 1.08 -9.23
C PHE A 117 8.13 0.54 -9.51
N PHE A 118 8.34 -0.09 -10.67
CA PHE A 118 9.65 -0.58 -11.08
C PHE A 118 10.65 0.57 -11.28
N LEU A 119 10.23 1.67 -11.89
CA LEU A 119 11.06 2.85 -12.09
C LEU A 119 11.52 3.41 -10.74
N ILE A 120 10.63 3.58 -9.75
CA ILE A 120 10.97 4.03 -8.40
C ILE A 120 11.89 3.03 -7.71
N ALA A 121 11.64 1.73 -7.84
CA ALA A 121 12.48 0.68 -7.26
C ALA A 121 13.90 0.70 -7.84
N VAL A 122 14.03 0.90 -9.16
CA VAL A 122 15.31 0.97 -9.87
C VAL A 122 16.02 2.28 -9.57
N LEU A 123 15.35 3.43 -9.66
CA LEU A 123 15.94 4.75 -9.38
C LEU A 123 16.52 4.81 -7.95
N ARG A 124 15.88 4.16 -6.98
CA ARG A 124 16.38 4.08 -5.61
C ARG A 124 17.56 3.14 -5.43
N LEU A 125 17.73 2.17 -6.32
CA LEU A 125 18.93 1.34 -6.35
C LEU A 125 20.15 2.16 -6.78
N PHE A 126 19.96 3.12 -7.70
CA PHE A 126 21.03 3.97 -8.24
C PHE A 126 21.26 5.29 -7.48
N VAL A 127 20.27 5.79 -6.74
CA VAL A 127 20.36 7.04 -5.98
C VAL A 127 20.38 6.75 -4.47
N PRO A 128 21.56 6.46 -3.89
CA PRO A 128 21.72 6.25 -2.44
C PRO A 128 21.52 7.54 -1.60
N GLY A 129 21.40 8.71 -2.23
CA GLY A 129 21.22 10.01 -1.53
C GLY A 129 19.84 10.26 -0.93
N MET A 130 18.85 9.39 -1.16
CA MET A 130 17.48 9.51 -0.63
C MET A 130 17.24 8.63 0.62
N GLN A 131 18.31 8.18 1.28
CA GLN A 131 18.29 7.18 2.35
C GLN A 131 18.02 7.74 3.77
N ILE A 132 17.57 8.99 3.88
CA ILE A 132 17.32 9.68 5.17
C ILE A 132 15.88 9.41 5.61
#